data_AF-A0A8J3B3E4-F1
#
_entry.id   AF-A0A8J3B3E4-F1
#
_cell.length_a   1.000
_cell.length_b   1.000
_cell.length_c   1.000
_cell.angle_alpha   90.00
_cell.angle_beta   90.00
_cell.angle_gamma   90.00
#
_symmetry.space_group_name_H-M   'P 1'
#
loop_
_entity.id
_entity.type
_entity.pdbx_description
1 polymer ?
#
loop_
_entity_poly.entity_id
_entity_poly.type
_entity_poly.pdbx_seq_one_letter_code
_entity_poly.pdbx_strand_id
1 'polypeptide(L)'
;MRIHRAATAAVAAATAAGLLTPVPARAAQAARPGAARPAATVLVDRNCADGAHILTVEDFRQPSELPDIQDLIKGYSKNNYMAFITGVLSRRYPTGNRIIEQGGGKAAVDRWLHWKDSAPQVLGSLGTVVHEIGHGIDKSTPQNWYYVTRTRSGTDVAFTAPGMHGRKTTSSSPMYSLERSLLLADDENKKRPPSQRGTITTSREFGSGSHGTDKNYAETYLNGDPADSKFDSGDQGFNSLVEEWNQYINSFAVAHYTRTGNSSGRSSDRHALLTYLWWVERYLRKIRVEQPAQHKYLLDNRAWQDLVLSLWGRSWVYLKTDFPGMEPDSGQVTELVRQPHLLDEIQYLRTARGCTNPQELYP
;
A
#
# COMPACT_ATOMS: atom_id res chain seq x y z
N MET A 1 3.31 -35.94 -26.28
CA MET A 1 3.94 -36.76 -27.35
C MET A 1 5.14 -35.97 -27.88
N ARG A 2 6.35 -36.46 -27.63
CA ARG A 2 7.65 -35.88 -28.02
C ARG A 2 7.86 -35.98 -29.53
N ILE A 3 8.55 -35.02 -30.16
CA ILE A 3 9.64 -35.28 -31.11
C ILE A 3 10.75 -34.23 -30.94
N HIS A 4 11.96 -34.72 -30.71
CA HIS A 4 13.25 -34.03 -30.68
C HIS A 4 13.88 -33.94 -32.09
N ARG A 5 14.75 -32.94 -32.30
CA ARG A 5 16.08 -33.00 -32.98
C ARG A 5 16.73 -31.61 -32.80
N ALA A 6 17.75 -31.39 -31.96
CA ALA A 6 19.13 -31.89 -31.93
C ALA A 6 20.01 -31.38 -33.09
N ALA A 7 20.91 -30.44 -32.78
CA ALA A 7 22.16 -30.17 -33.49
C ALA A 7 23.24 -29.74 -32.47
N THR A 8 24.18 -30.66 -32.21
CA THR A 8 25.56 -30.47 -31.71
C THR A 8 26.45 -30.08 -32.90
N ALA A 9 27.62 -29.42 -32.86
CA ALA A 9 28.72 -29.18 -31.90
C ALA A 9 29.44 -27.86 -32.34
N ALA A 10 30.52 -27.30 -31.79
CA ALA A 10 31.56 -27.71 -30.86
C ALA A 10 32.30 -26.46 -30.28
N VAL A 11 32.71 -26.59 -29.01
CA VAL A 11 33.97 -26.19 -28.36
C VAL A 11 34.77 -24.98 -28.88
N ALA A 12 34.92 -23.98 -28.01
CA ALA A 12 36.21 -23.29 -27.80
C ALA A 12 36.40 -23.00 -26.30
N ALA A 13 37.46 -23.58 -25.74
CA ALA A 13 37.91 -23.37 -24.37
C ALA A 13 38.72 -22.07 -24.28
N ALA A 14 38.48 -21.29 -23.23
CA ALA A 14 39.42 -20.28 -22.75
C ALA A 14 39.43 -20.30 -21.22
N THR A 15 40.38 -21.05 -20.69
CA THR A 15 40.88 -20.97 -19.32
C THR A 15 41.66 -19.68 -19.15
N ALA A 16 41.28 -18.84 -18.19
CA ALA A 16 42.18 -17.87 -17.59
C ALA A 16 41.86 -17.74 -16.10
N ALA A 17 42.75 -18.33 -15.30
CA ALA A 17 42.84 -18.15 -13.87
C ALA A 17 43.18 -16.68 -13.56
N GLY A 18 42.46 -16.08 -12.61
CA GLY A 18 42.68 -14.71 -12.17
C GLY A 18 42.22 -14.52 -10.73
N LEU A 19 43.11 -14.88 -9.80
CA LEU A 19 43.33 -14.29 -8.47
C LEU A 19 42.09 -13.81 -7.69
N LEU A 20 41.67 -14.66 -6.73
CA LEU A 20 40.87 -14.29 -5.58
C LEU A 20 41.64 -13.26 -4.72
N THR A 21 41.29 -11.99 -4.84
CA THR A 21 41.62 -11.00 -3.81
C THR A 21 40.57 -11.10 -2.69
N PRO A 22 40.95 -11.26 -1.42
CA PRO A 22 40.00 -11.23 -0.32
C PRO A 22 39.33 -9.84 -0.24
N VAL A 23 38.00 -9.84 -0.22
CA VAL A 23 37.18 -8.67 0.08
C VAL A 23 37.57 -8.17 1.48
N PRO A 24 38.01 -6.92 1.66
CA PRO A 24 38.28 -6.41 2.99
C PRO A 24 36.97 -6.36 3.79
N ALA A 25 37.02 -6.94 4.98
CA ALA A 25 35.93 -6.86 5.95
C ALA A 25 35.49 -5.40 6.10
N ARG A 26 34.22 -5.16 5.80
CA ARG A 26 33.57 -3.85 5.89
C ARG A 26 33.67 -3.39 7.35
N ALA A 27 34.48 -2.36 7.59
CA ALA A 27 34.47 -1.64 8.86
C ALA A 27 33.04 -1.15 9.10
N ALA A 28 32.40 -1.67 10.14
CA ALA A 28 31.18 -1.12 10.68
C ALA A 28 31.49 0.29 11.19
N GLN A 29 31.18 1.31 10.40
CA GLN A 29 31.03 2.66 10.92
C GLN A 29 29.78 2.65 11.78
N ALA A 30 30.00 2.45 13.08
CA ALA A 30 29.01 2.69 14.11
C ALA A 30 28.49 4.13 13.95
N ALA A 31 27.18 4.26 13.74
CA ALA A 31 26.50 5.53 13.82
C ALA A 31 26.72 6.15 15.22
N ARG A 32 27.01 7.45 15.25
CA ARG A 32 27.18 8.22 16.49
C ARG A 32 25.97 8.04 17.42
N PRO A 33 26.15 7.70 18.71
CA PRO A 33 25.10 7.80 19.71
C PRO A 33 24.99 9.26 20.17
N GLY A 34 23.80 9.86 20.16
CA GLY A 34 23.60 11.13 20.89
C GLY A 34 22.55 12.13 20.39
N ALA A 35 21.85 11.91 19.28
CA ALA A 35 20.65 12.70 19.03
C ALA A 35 19.51 12.11 19.85
N ALA A 36 18.99 12.87 20.82
CA ALA A 36 17.83 12.49 21.60
C ALA A 36 16.69 12.07 20.66
N ARG A 37 16.25 10.82 20.81
CA ARG A 37 15.19 10.19 20.04
C ARG A 37 13.89 10.96 20.31
N PRO A 38 13.26 11.62 19.32
CA PRO A 38 11.94 12.20 19.54
C PRO A 38 11.00 11.03 19.85
N ALA A 39 10.36 11.03 21.03
CA ALA A 39 9.31 10.07 21.29
C ALA A 39 8.16 10.35 20.32
N ALA A 40 7.94 9.48 19.34
CA ALA A 40 6.86 9.62 18.37
C ALA A 40 5.52 9.30 19.05
N THR A 41 4.88 10.32 19.60
CA THR A 41 3.47 10.26 20.05
C THR A 41 2.50 10.71 18.97
N VAL A 42 2.96 11.56 18.04
CA VAL A 42 2.12 12.13 16.99
C VAL A 42 1.90 11.15 15.86
N LEU A 43 0.68 10.64 15.72
CA LEU A 43 0.31 9.73 14.64
C LEU A 43 0.24 10.43 13.28
N VAL A 44 -0.33 11.64 13.24
CA VAL A 44 -0.39 12.46 12.02
C VAL A 44 -0.02 13.90 12.37
N ASP A 45 1.00 14.43 11.73
CA ASP A 45 1.42 15.81 11.94
C ASP A 45 0.68 16.74 10.96
N ARG A 46 -0.27 17.52 11.49
CA ARG A 46 -1.05 18.50 10.73
C ARG A 46 -0.19 19.45 9.90
N ASN A 47 1.02 19.76 10.36
CA ASN A 47 1.92 20.74 9.73
C ASN A 47 2.92 20.11 8.76
N CYS A 48 2.90 18.79 8.59
CA CYS A 48 3.81 18.05 7.73
C CYS A 48 3.08 17.49 6.50
N ALA A 49 3.77 16.82 5.58
CA ALA A 49 3.19 16.24 4.37
C ALA A 49 2.05 15.24 4.67
N ASP A 50 2.13 14.52 5.79
CA ASP A 50 1.07 13.64 6.26
C ASP A 50 -0.16 14.38 6.76
N GLY A 51 -0.06 15.65 7.17
CA GLY A 51 -1.21 16.52 7.47
C GLY A 51 -1.67 17.38 6.30
N ALA A 52 -0.71 17.86 5.50
CA ALA A 52 -0.89 18.88 4.47
C ALA A 52 -1.46 18.31 3.17
N HIS A 53 -1.20 17.03 2.90
CA HIS A 53 -1.76 16.31 1.76
C HIS A 53 -2.91 15.40 2.16
N ILE A 54 -3.54 15.68 3.29
CA ILE A 54 -4.86 15.14 3.60
C ILE A 54 -5.87 15.94 2.82
N LEU A 55 -6.64 15.22 2.04
CA LEU A 55 -7.22 15.72 0.82
C LEU A 55 -8.51 16.46 1.08
N THR A 56 -9.17 16.84 -0.01
CA THR A 56 -10.45 17.53 -0.18
C THR A 56 -11.34 17.84 1.05
N VAL A 57 -12.23 18.83 0.94
CA VAL A 57 -13.28 19.00 1.97
C VAL A 57 -14.06 17.70 2.19
N GLU A 58 -14.23 16.90 1.13
CA GLU A 58 -14.90 15.60 1.15
C GLU A 58 -14.18 14.58 2.04
N ASP A 59 -12.85 14.57 2.10
CA ASP A 59 -12.04 13.64 2.90
C ASP A 59 -12.23 13.81 4.42
N PHE A 60 -12.72 14.97 4.85
CA PHE A 60 -13.02 15.28 6.25
C PHE A 60 -14.50 15.20 6.60
N ARG A 61 -15.39 15.05 5.61
CA ARG A 61 -16.84 14.99 5.88
C ARG A 61 -17.15 13.73 6.66
N GLN A 62 -17.85 13.90 7.77
CA GLN A 62 -18.45 12.76 8.45
C GLN A 62 -19.52 12.12 7.55
N PRO A 63 -19.82 10.82 7.71
CA PRO A 63 -20.86 10.15 6.93
C PRO A 63 -22.21 10.87 6.92
N SER A 64 -22.56 11.56 8.02
CA SER A 64 -23.76 12.39 8.17
C SER A 64 -23.75 13.67 7.35
N GLU A 65 -22.58 14.13 6.92
CA GLU A 65 -22.37 15.36 6.13
C GLU A 65 -22.23 15.06 4.64
N LEU A 66 -22.24 13.78 4.25
CA LEU A 66 -22.15 13.38 2.85
C LEU A 66 -23.44 13.72 2.11
N PRO A 67 -23.35 14.25 0.88
CA PRO A 67 -24.54 14.52 0.11
C PRO A 67 -25.36 13.24 -0.11
N ASP A 68 -26.69 13.35 -0.05
CA ASP A 68 -27.57 12.21 -0.23
C ASP A 68 -27.43 11.57 -1.63
N ILE A 69 -27.63 10.25 -1.73
CA ILE A 69 -27.65 9.49 -3.00
C ILE A 69 -28.93 8.66 -3.19
N GLN A 70 -29.98 8.88 -2.38
CA GLN A 70 -31.21 8.09 -2.50
C GLN A 70 -31.91 8.28 -3.85
N ASP A 71 -31.83 9.45 -4.46
CA ASP A 71 -32.28 9.70 -5.84
C ASP A 71 -31.58 8.77 -6.84
N LEU A 72 -30.25 8.62 -6.73
CA LEU A 72 -29.46 7.74 -7.61
C LEU A 72 -29.82 6.27 -7.38
N ILE A 73 -30.04 5.86 -6.13
CA ILE A 73 -30.43 4.49 -5.78
C ILE A 73 -31.82 4.17 -6.32
N LYS A 74 -32.81 5.07 -6.12
CA LYS A 74 -34.17 4.91 -6.63
C LYS A 74 -34.22 4.91 -8.16
N GLY A 75 -33.34 5.68 -8.80
CA GLY A 75 -33.19 5.76 -10.25
C GLY A 75 -32.32 4.66 -10.88
N TYR A 76 -31.84 3.70 -10.09
CA TYR A 76 -30.93 2.67 -10.59
C TYR A 76 -31.56 1.82 -11.69
N SER A 77 -30.79 1.57 -12.76
CA SER A 77 -31.11 0.58 -13.78
C SER A 77 -29.86 -0.18 -14.17
N LYS A 78 -29.99 -1.50 -14.32
CA LYS A 78 -28.92 -2.38 -14.81
C LYS A 78 -28.38 -1.95 -16.19
N ASN A 79 -29.23 -1.36 -17.04
CA ASN A 79 -28.79 -0.87 -18.36
C ASN A 79 -28.01 0.45 -18.27
N ASN A 80 -28.06 1.14 -17.13
CA ASN A 80 -27.42 2.44 -16.90
C ASN A 80 -26.52 2.47 -15.65
N TYR A 81 -25.96 1.32 -15.26
CA TYR A 81 -25.13 1.20 -14.06
C TYR A 81 -23.90 2.13 -14.07
N MET A 82 -23.35 2.46 -15.24
CA MET A 82 -22.23 3.42 -15.33
C MET A 82 -22.62 4.84 -14.93
N ALA A 83 -23.82 5.31 -15.31
CA ALA A 83 -24.31 6.62 -14.86
C ALA A 83 -24.57 6.62 -13.34
N PHE A 84 -25.04 5.48 -12.80
CA PHE A 84 -25.17 5.31 -11.36
C PHE A 84 -23.81 5.38 -10.65
N ILE A 85 -22.80 4.62 -11.11
CA ILE A 85 -21.44 4.61 -10.53
C ILE A 85 -20.82 6.01 -10.55
N THR A 86 -20.81 6.65 -11.72
CA THR A 86 -20.22 7.99 -11.90
C THR A 86 -20.98 9.04 -11.09
N GLY A 87 -22.31 8.95 -11.02
CA GLY A 87 -23.13 9.84 -10.19
C GLY A 87 -22.84 9.69 -8.68
N VAL A 88 -22.74 8.45 -8.18
CA VAL A 88 -22.43 8.18 -6.77
C VAL A 88 -21.03 8.68 -6.42
N LEU A 89 -20.02 8.31 -7.21
CA LEU A 89 -18.63 8.68 -6.93
C LEU A 89 -18.41 10.18 -7.10
N SER A 90 -18.94 10.81 -8.15
CA SER A 90 -18.82 12.27 -8.32
C SER A 90 -19.44 13.04 -7.16
N ARG A 91 -20.47 12.48 -6.52
CA ARG A 91 -21.17 13.12 -5.40
C ARG A 91 -20.50 12.89 -4.06
N ARG A 92 -19.94 11.69 -3.82
CA ARG A 92 -19.44 11.30 -2.49
C ARG A 92 -17.95 10.98 -2.42
N TYR A 93 -17.32 10.59 -3.52
CA TYR A 93 -15.88 10.33 -3.57
C TYR A 93 -15.30 10.68 -4.97
N PRO A 94 -15.13 11.98 -5.29
CA PRO A 94 -14.71 12.41 -6.63
C PRO A 94 -13.37 11.83 -7.09
N THR A 95 -12.48 11.53 -6.15
CA THR A 95 -11.22 10.83 -6.41
C THR A 95 -11.48 9.45 -7.03
N GLY A 96 -12.42 8.66 -6.48
CA GLY A 96 -12.80 7.37 -7.06
C GLY A 96 -13.39 7.48 -8.47
N ASN A 97 -14.18 8.54 -8.73
CA ASN A 97 -14.69 8.79 -10.09
C ASN A 97 -13.52 9.05 -11.06
N ARG A 98 -12.53 9.83 -10.62
CA ARG A 98 -11.33 10.14 -11.42
C ARG A 98 -10.51 8.88 -11.72
N ILE A 99 -10.36 7.99 -10.75
CA ILE A 99 -9.70 6.69 -10.92
C ILE A 99 -10.38 5.89 -12.04
N ILE A 100 -11.72 5.84 -12.04
CA ILE A 100 -12.49 5.17 -13.10
C ILE A 100 -12.27 5.82 -14.46
N GLU A 101 -12.36 7.15 -14.54
CA GLU A 101 -12.15 7.89 -15.80
C GLU A 101 -10.79 7.62 -16.42
N GLN A 102 -9.72 7.65 -15.62
CA GLN A 102 -8.36 7.48 -16.11
C GLN A 102 -7.98 6.02 -16.34
N GLY A 103 -8.47 5.09 -15.50
CA GLY A 103 -8.12 3.67 -15.57
C GLY A 103 -8.77 2.89 -16.73
N GLY A 104 -9.55 3.56 -17.59
CA GLY A 104 -10.17 2.97 -18.78
C GLY A 104 -11.70 2.93 -18.76
N GLY A 105 -12.34 3.64 -17.82
CA GLY A 105 -13.77 3.86 -17.78
C GLY A 105 -14.58 2.57 -17.73
N LYS A 106 -15.65 2.52 -18.54
CA LYS A 106 -16.61 1.41 -18.55
C LYS A 106 -15.96 0.03 -18.77
N ALA A 107 -14.99 -0.08 -19.66
CA ALA A 107 -14.35 -1.37 -19.95
C ALA A 107 -13.57 -1.91 -18.74
N ALA A 108 -12.99 -1.01 -17.93
CA ALA A 108 -12.30 -1.38 -16.70
C ALA A 108 -13.32 -1.75 -15.60
N VAL A 109 -14.42 -0.99 -15.48
CA VAL A 109 -15.51 -1.31 -14.55
C VAL A 109 -16.13 -2.68 -14.85
N ASP A 110 -16.40 -3.00 -16.12
CA ASP A 110 -16.99 -4.28 -16.52
C ASP A 110 -16.14 -5.50 -16.15
N ARG A 111 -14.82 -5.33 -15.99
CA ARG A 111 -13.91 -6.40 -15.59
C ARG A 111 -14.08 -6.81 -14.12
N TRP A 112 -14.34 -5.82 -13.27
CA TRP A 112 -14.29 -5.97 -11.81
C TRP A 112 -15.67 -5.89 -11.15
N LEU A 113 -16.67 -5.36 -11.86
CA LEU A 113 -18.05 -5.32 -11.41
C LEU A 113 -18.77 -6.63 -11.77
N HIS A 114 -18.68 -7.62 -10.88
CA HIS A 114 -19.29 -8.93 -11.10
C HIS A 114 -20.82 -8.93 -11.03
N TRP A 115 -21.42 -8.09 -10.18
CA TRP A 115 -22.88 -8.05 -9.98
C TRP A 115 -23.43 -6.65 -10.21
N LYS A 116 -24.53 -6.59 -10.99
CA LYS A 116 -25.15 -5.33 -11.44
C LYS A 116 -26.68 -5.43 -11.55
N ASP A 117 -27.30 -6.34 -10.82
CA ASP A 117 -28.76 -6.49 -10.86
C ASP A 117 -29.47 -5.45 -9.99
N SER A 118 -28.79 -4.87 -9.00
CA SER A 118 -29.35 -3.84 -8.13
C SER A 118 -28.32 -2.79 -7.68
N ALA A 119 -28.80 -1.63 -7.25
CA ALA A 119 -27.94 -0.58 -6.70
C ALA A 119 -27.10 -1.06 -5.50
N PRO A 120 -27.64 -1.82 -4.52
CA PRO A 120 -26.84 -2.35 -3.41
C PRO A 120 -25.71 -3.28 -3.86
N GLN A 121 -25.92 -4.11 -4.90
CA GLN A 121 -24.84 -4.94 -5.45
C GLN A 121 -23.71 -4.08 -6.04
N VAL A 122 -24.07 -3.05 -6.82
CA VAL A 122 -23.08 -2.16 -7.42
C VAL A 122 -22.31 -1.37 -6.36
N LEU A 123 -23.01 -0.82 -5.36
CA LEU A 123 -22.37 -0.13 -4.24
C LEU A 123 -21.46 -1.06 -3.44
N GLY A 124 -21.90 -2.30 -3.18
CA GLY A 124 -21.12 -3.29 -2.44
C GLY A 124 -19.82 -3.72 -3.14
N SER A 125 -19.77 -3.69 -4.47
CA SER A 125 -18.57 -4.02 -5.24
C SER A 125 -17.69 -2.80 -5.56
N LEU A 126 -18.16 -1.58 -5.28
CA LEU A 126 -17.51 -0.38 -5.79
C LEU A 126 -16.12 -0.16 -5.19
N GLY A 127 -15.88 -0.60 -3.95
CA GLY A 127 -14.57 -0.56 -3.31
C GLY A 127 -13.53 -1.37 -4.09
N THR A 128 -13.85 -2.63 -4.42
CA THR A 128 -13.03 -3.50 -5.27
C THR A 128 -12.85 -2.91 -6.68
N VAL A 129 -13.91 -2.39 -7.30
CA VAL A 129 -13.82 -1.79 -8.63
C VAL A 129 -12.83 -0.62 -8.65
N VAL A 130 -12.90 0.28 -7.67
CA VAL A 130 -11.97 1.42 -7.59
C VAL A 130 -10.55 0.96 -7.26
N HIS A 131 -10.39 -0.02 -6.36
CA HIS A 131 -9.10 -0.62 -6.02
C HIS A 131 -8.39 -1.17 -7.26
N GLU A 132 -9.06 -2.07 -7.98
CA GLU A 132 -8.46 -2.80 -9.09
C GLU A 132 -8.21 -1.92 -10.33
N ILE A 133 -9.08 -0.93 -10.56
CA ILE A 133 -8.85 0.06 -11.61
C ILE A 133 -7.70 1.01 -11.24
N GLY A 134 -7.52 1.27 -9.95
CA GLY A 134 -6.46 2.11 -9.40
C GLY A 134 -5.05 1.64 -9.77
N HIS A 135 -4.82 0.33 -9.85
CA HIS A 135 -3.57 -0.24 -10.35
C HIS A 135 -3.25 0.15 -11.81
N GLY A 136 -4.24 0.60 -12.60
CA GLY A 136 -4.14 0.79 -14.05
C GLY A 136 -4.24 2.22 -14.57
N ILE A 137 -4.11 3.24 -13.69
CA ILE A 137 -4.38 4.66 -14.02
C ILE A 137 -3.40 5.26 -15.03
N ASP A 138 -2.12 4.88 -15.05
CA ASP A 138 -1.21 5.31 -16.12
C ASP A 138 -0.73 4.14 -16.98
N LYS A 139 -1.20 4.18 -18.23
CA LYS A 139 -0.84 3.26 -19.31
C LYS A 139 0.11 3.90 -20.34
N SER A 140 0.43 5.19 -20.19
CA SER A 140 1.28 5.96 -21.12
C SER A 140 2.77 5.62 -21.01
N THR A 141 3.13 4.97 -19.92
CA THR A 141 4.41 4.29 -19.72
C THR A 141 4.12 2.85 -19.26
N PRO A 142 4.96 1.86 -19.58
CA PRO A 142 4.62 0.46 -19.36
C PRO A 142 4.33 0.06 -17.91
N GLN A 143 4.65 0.87 -16.89
CA GLN A 143 4.49 0.49 -15.48
C GLN A 143 4.51 1.69 -14.51
N ASN A 144 3.58 2.65 -14.59
CA ASN A 144 3.57 3.73 -13.61
C ASN A 144 2.34 3.71 -12.69
N TRP A 145 2.62 3.62 -11.39
CA TRP A 145 1.65 3.76 -10.33
C TRP A 145 1.44 5.24 -10.04
N TYR A 146 0.24 5.73 -10.37
CA TYR A 146 -0.16 7.09 -10.05
C TYR A 146 -1.07 7.01 -8.87
N TYR A 147 -0.64 7.67 -7.82
CA TYR A 147 -1.59 8.17 -6.88
C TYR A 147 -2.33 9.33 -7.53
N VAL A 148 -3.65 9.34 -7.49
CA VAL A 148 -4.44 10.54 -7.77
C VAL A 148 -5.24 10.85 -6.54
N THR A 149 -5.14 12.10 -6.15
CA THR A 149 -6.08 12.71 -5.24
C THR A 149 -6.60 14.00 -5.82
N ARG A 150 -7.77 14.44 -5.38
CA ARG A 150 -8.21 15.81 -5.55
C ARG A 150 -7.85 16.63 -4.29
N THR A 151 -7.45 17.87 -4.48
CA THR A 151 -7.28 18.84 -3.38
C THR A 151 -8.63 19.49 -3.03
N ARG A 152 -8.68 20.24 -1.93
CA ARG A 152 -9.84 21.09 -1.58
C ARG A 152 -10.25 22.07 -2.69
N SER A 153 -9.32 22.53 -3.52
CA SER A 153 -9.61 23.42 -4.65
C SER A 153 -10.08 22.68 -5.90
N GLY A 154 -10.27 21.36 -5.84
CA GLY A 154 -10.69 20.55 -7.00
C GLY A 154 -9.53 20.17 -7.95
N THR A 155 -8.30 20.54 -7.62
CA THR A 155 -7.11 20.22 -8.43
C THR A 155 -6.63 18.81 -8.16
N ASP A 156 -6.31 18.04 -9.20
CA ASP A 156 -5.73 16.71 -9.04
C ASP A 156 -4.25 16.85 -8.59
N VAL A 157 -3.84 16.17 -7.52
CA VAL A 157 -2.43 15.92 -7.20
C VAL A 157 -2.10 14.50 -7.60
N ALA A 158 -1.10 14.40 -8.47
CA ALA A 158 -0.47 13.15 -8.79
C ALA A 158 0.83 13.02 -8.01
N PHE A 159 1.07 11.88 -7.38
CA PHE A 159 2.36 11.58 -6.78
C PHE A 159 3.02 10.49 -7.62
N THR A 160 4.20 10.80 -8.13
CA THR A 160 5.11 9.85 -8.72
C THR A 160 6.46 10.02 -8.04
N ALA A 161 7.08 8.90 -7.69
CA ALA A 161 8.42 8.90 -7.12
C ALA A 161 9.37 8.16 -8.09
N PRO A 162 10.65 8.56 -8.20
CA PRO A 162 11.56 7.90 -9.10
C PRO A 162 11.68 6.43 -8.75
N GLY A 163 11.46 5.57 -9.74
CA GLY A 163 11.49 4.14 -9.51
C GLY A 163 10.31 3.61 -8.72
N MET A 164 9.15 4.26 -8.81
CA MET A 164 7.90 3.58 -8.51
C MET A 164 7.60 2.53 -9.61
N HIS A 165 8.25 2.67 -10.77
CA HIS A 165 7.93 2.01 -12.04
C HIS A 165 8.74 0.75 -12.33
N GLY A 166 8.08 -0.30 -12.81
CA GLY A 166 8.71 -1.54 -13.26
C GLY A 166 7.99 -2.82 -12.81
N ARG A 167 7.98 -3.84 -13.69
CA ARG A 167 7.53 -5.21 -13.41
C ARG A 167 8.78 -6.04 -13.07
N LYS A 168 8.79 -6.75 -11.94
CA LYS A 168 9.92 -7.56 -11.42
C LYS A 168 11.12 -6.75 -10.88
N THR A 169 12.05 -7.49 -10.25
CA THR A 169 13.33 -7.12 -9.61
C THR A 169 14.34 -6.33 -10.47
N THR A 170 13.97 -5.83 -11.65
CA THR A 170 14.92 -5.27 -12.64
C THR A 170 14.89 -3.76 -12.75
N SER A 171 14.17 -3.06 -11.88
CA SER A 171 14.25 -1.60 -11.82
C SER A 171 15.57 -1.19 -11.16
N SER A 172 16.33 -0.30 -11.79
CA SER A 172 17.55 0.28 -11.23
C SER A 172 17.29 1.18 -10.01
N SER A 173 16.04 1.32 -9.61
CA SER A 173 15.65 2.10 -8.45
C SER A 173 16.05 1.41 -7.15
N PRO A 174 16.70 2.14 -6.22
CA PRO A 174 16.99 1.64 -4.89
C PRO A 174 15.75 1.14 -4.14
N MET A 175 14.53 1.58 -4.49
CA MET A 175 13.30 1.14 -3.81
C MET A 175 12.82 -0.27 -4.19
N TYR A 176 13.55 -0.96 -5.07
CA TYR A 176 13.31 -2.36 -5.43
C TYR A 176 14.25 -3.36 -4.76
N SER A 177 15.27 -2.92 -4.02
CA SER A 177 16.36 -3.80 -3.60
C SER A 177 16.03 -4.76 -2.44
N LEU A 178 14.81 -4.73 -1.91
CA LEU A 178 14.39 -5.64 -0.85
C LEU A 178 12.97 -6.15 -1.11
N GLU A 179 12.84 -7.45 -1.30
CA GLU A 179 11.57 -8.12 -1.55
C GLU A 179 10.70 -8.09 -0.29
N ARG A 180 9.41 -7.77 -0.44
CA ARG A 180 8.51 -7.63 0.71
C ARG A 180 8.29 -8.95 1.47
N SER A 181 8.46 -10.10 0.82
CA SER A 181 8.45 -11.42 1.49
C SER A 181 9.48 -11.54 2.61
N LEU A 182 10.56 -10.76 2.58
CA LEU A 182 11.59 -10.75 3.63
C LEU A 182 11.13 -10.11 4.94
N LEU A 183 9.97 -9.44 4.95
CA LEU A 183 9.32 -9.02 6.20
C LEU A 183 9.02 -10.24 7.10
N LEU A 184 8.68 -11.38 6.52
CA LEU A 184 8.36 -12.60 7.28
C LEU A 184 9.55 -13.19 8.06
N ALA A 185 10.76 -12.73 7.77
CA ALA A 185 11.97 -13.14 8.49
C ALA A 185 12.34 -12.23 9.68
N ASP A 186 11.61 -11.12 9.89
CA ASP A 186 11.88 -10.20 11.01
C ASP A 186 11.25 -10.64 12.35
N ASP A 187 11.68 -10.00 13.43
CA ASP A 187 11.16 -10.25 14.79
C ASP A 187 9.72 -9.78 15.01
N GLU A 188 9.18 -8.96 14.12
CA GLU A 188 7.80 -8.46 14.20
C GLU A 188 6.82 -9.53 13.71
N ASN A 189 7.24 -10.39 12.77
CA ASN A 189 6.41 -11.45 12.20
C ASN A 189 5.82 -12.39 13.27
N LYS A 190 6.58 -12.73 14.32
CA LYS A 190 6.11 -13.61 15.42
C LYS A 190 4.91 -13.06 16.19
N LYS A 191 4.64 -11.75 16.12
CA LYS A 191 3.50 -11.14 16.80
C LYS A 191 2.19 -11.44 16.08
N ARG A 192 2.22 -11.58 14.76
CA ARG A 192 1.06 -11.95 13.94
C ARG A 192 1.54 -12.73 12.71
N PRO A 193 1.93 -14.01 12.89
CA PRO A 193 2.47 -14.81 11.81
C PRO A 193 1.37 -15.27 10.86
N PRO A 194 1.73 -15.72 9.64
CA PRO A 194 0.79 -16.34 8.71
C PRO A 194 0.11 -17.56 9.36
N SER A 195 -1.18 -17.76 9.08
CA SER A 195 -1.97 -18.85 9.66
C SER A 195 -1.45 -20.24 9.28
N GLN A 196 -0.92 -20.39 8.08
CA GLN A 196 -0.38 -21.62 7.52
C GLN A 196 0.79 -21.32 6.60
N ARG A 197 1.56 -22.37 6.28
CA ARG A 197 2.72 -22.24 5.39
C ARG A 197 2.36 -21.85 3.96
N GLY A 198 1.35 -22.48 3.37
CA GLY A 198 0.94 -22.20 1.99
C GLY A 198 2.13 -22.12 1.03
N THR A 199 2.23 -20.99 0.32
CA THR A 199 3.30 -20.62 -0.62
C THR A 199 4.39 -19.75 0.01
N ILE A 200 4.30 -19.49 1.32
CA ILE A 200 5.30 -18.75 2.09
C ILE A 200 6.49 -19.64 2.42
N THR A 201 7.67 -19.24 1.98
CA THR A 201 8.93 -19.96 2.25
C THR A 201 9.83 -19.22 3.25
N THR A 202 9.68 -17.91 3.38
CA THR A 202 10.57 -17.03 4.16
C THR A 202 10.21 -16.94 5.65
N SER A 203 8.98 -17.28 6.04
CA SER A 203 8.55 -17.22 7.44
C SER A 203 9.11 -18.35 8.29
N ARG A 204 9.61 -18.01 9.48
CA ARG A 204 9.97 -18.99 10.53
C ARG A 204 8.81 -19.34 11.45
N GLU A 205 7.77 -18.52 11.44
CA GLU A 205 6.65 -18.57 12.39
C GLU A 205 5.34 -18.82 11.64
N PHE A 206 4.47 -19.65 12.19
CA PHE A 206 3.14 -19.91 11.65
C PHE A 206 2.13 -20.13 12.79
N GLY A 207 0.85 -19.88 12.52
CA GLY A 207 -0.23 -20.05 13.49
C GLY A 207 -0.57 -18.75 14.20
N SER A 208 -0.66 -18.78 15.53
CA SER A 208 -1.09 -17.61 16.33
C SER A 208 0.07 -17.01 17.10
N GLY A 209 0.28 -15.71 16.92
CA GLY A 209 1.18 -14.89 17.72
C GLY A 209 0.45 -14.12 18.82
N SER A 210 1.16 -13.21 19.48
CA SER A 210 0.60 -12.38 20.57
C SER A 210 -0.54 -11.44 20.12
N HIS A 211 -0.64 -11.15 18.83
CA HIS A 211 -1.65 -10.28 18.22
C HIS A 211 -2.43 -11.05 17.14
N GLY A 212 -2.71 -12.33 17.40
CA GLY A 212 -3.49 -13.19 16.52
C GLY A 212 -2.69 -13.76 15.35
N THR A 213 -3.37 -14.01 14.24
CA THR A 213 -2.83 -14.66 13.04
C THR A 213 -3.20 -13.87 11.79
N ASP A 214 -2.29 -13.79 10.82
CA ASP A 214 -2.60 -13.31 9.48
C ASP A 214 -3.21 -14.46 8.66
N LYS A 215 -4.52 -14.36 8.43
CA LYS A 215 -5.29 -15.44 7.79
C LYS A 215 -5.00 -15.57 6.29
N ASN A 216 -4.70 -14.47 5.61
CA ASN A 216 -4.77 -14.40 4.15
C ASN A 216 -3.86 -13.36 3.49
N TYR A 217 -3.50 -12.27 4.18
CA TYR A 217 -2.74 -11.19 3.55
C TYR A 217 -1.31 -11.62 3.27
N ALA A 218 -0.60 -12.19 4.26
CA ALA A 218 0.76 -12.68 4.05
C ALA A 218 0.85 -13.71 2.91
N GLU A 219 -0.13 -14.62 2.81
CA GLU A 219 -0.16 -15.63 1.73
C GLU A 219 -0.44 -15.01 0.35
N THR A 220 -1.12 -13.87 0.30
CA THR A 220 -1.43 -13.18 -0.96
C THR A 220 -0.31 -12.25 -1.39
N TYR A 221 0.39 -11.63 -0.43
CA TYR A 221 1.25 -10.47 -0.70
C TYR A 221 2.70 -10.66 -0.27
N LEU A 222 2.99 -11.51 0.71
CA LEU A 222 4.34 -11.76 1.21
C LEU A 222 4.84 -13.17 0.87
N ASN A 223 4.19 -13.84 -0.09
CA ASN A 223 4.49 -15.20 -0.48
C ASN A 223 5.72 -15.35 -1.38
N GLY A 224 6.04 -16.60 -1.72
CA GLY A 224 7.12 -16.91 -2.66
C GLY A 224 8.50 -16.97 -2.02
N ASP A 225 9.49 -17.24 -2.86
CA ASP A 225 10.91 -17.27 -2.51
C ASP A 225 11.69 -16.35 -3.46
N PRO A 226 12.24 -15.22 -2.96
CA PRO A 226 12.96 -14.29 -3.81
C PRO A 226 14.22 -14.89 -4.46
N ALA A 227 14.68 -16.07 -4.02
CA ALA A 227 15.83 -16.77 -4.57
C ALA A 227 15.49 -17.81 -5.67
N ASP A 228 14.22 -18.13 -5.94
CA ASP A 228 13.85 -19.29 -6.78
C ASP A 228 13.66 -18.98 -8.28
N SER A 229 13.90 -17.73 -8.69
CA SER A 229 13.73 -17.21 -10.06
C SER A 229 12.31 -17.26 -10.62
N LYS A 230 11.29 -17.63 -9.82
CA LYS A 230 9.88 -17.43 -10.18
C LYS A 230 9.46 -16.03 -9.77
N PHE A 231 8.29 -15.61 -10.25
CA PHE A 231 7.71 -14.34 -9.83
C PHE A 231 6.49 -14.65 -8.99
N ASP A 232 6.58 -14.29 -7.72
CA ASP A 232 5.53 -14.29 -6.74
C ASP A 232 5.19 -12.87 -6.29
N SER A 233 4.08 -12.75 -5.57
CA SER A 233 3.63 -11.46 -5.07
C SER A 233 4.62 -10.87 -4.08
N GLY A 234 5.27 -11.70 -3.26
CA GLY A 234 6.26 -11.26 -2.27
C GLY A 234 7.62 -10.87 -2.83
N ASP A 235 7.93 -11.18 -4.10
CA ASP A 235 9.19 -10.78 -4.77
C ASP A 235 9.21 -9.30 -5.16
N GLN A 236 8.13 -8.59 -4.88
CA GLN A 236 7.99 -7.18 -5.18
C GLN A 236 8.61 -6.30 -4.09
N GLY A 237 9.16 -5.16 -4.50
CA GLY A 237 9.83 -4.21 -3.60
C GLY A 237 8.89 -3.23 -2.90
N PHE A 238 9.47 -2.19 -2.30
CA PHE A 238 8.73 -1.18 -1.53
C PHE A 238 7.70 -0.44 -2.37
N ASN A 239 8.02 -0.17 -3.64
CA ASN A 239 7.16 0.55 -4.55
C ASN A 239 5.79 -0.13 -4.73
N SER A 240 5.76 -1.46 -4.88
CA SER A 240 4.53 -2.22 -5.03
C SER A 240 3.79 -2.35 -3.70
N LEU A 241 4.52 -2.41 -2.58
CA LEU A 241 3.90 -2.37 -1.24
C LEU A 241 3.18 -1.04 -1.01
N VAL A 242 3.83 0.08 -1.33
CA VAL A 242 3.28 1.44 -1.22
C VAL A 242 2.11 1.64 -2.18
N GLU A 243 2.17 1.07 -3.37
CA GLU A 243 1.06 1.18 -4.29
C GLU A 243 -0.18 0.40 -3.84
N GLU A 244 0.00 -0.85 -3.42
CA GLU A 244 -1.11 -1.67 -2.95
C GLU A 244 -1.74 -1.06 -1.70
N TRP A 245 -0.92 -0.48 -0.82
CA TRP A 245 -1.36 0.33 0.31
C TRP A 245 -2.28 1.49 -0.15
N ASN A 246 -1.90 2.22 -1.19
CA ASN A 246 -2.76 3.26 -1.77
C ASN A 246 -4.10 2.70 -2.28
N GLN A 247 -4.11 1.51 -2.88
CA GLN A 247 -5.37 0.92 -3.35
C GLN A 247 -6.30 0.52 -2.20
N TYR A 248 -5.75 0.08 -1.07
CA TYR A 248 -6.55 -0.13 0.14
C TYR A 248 -7.05 1.17 0.78
N ILE A 249 -6.31 2.28 0.66
CA ILE A 249 -6.84 3.61 1.02
C ILE A 249 -8.06 3.93 0.15
N ASN A 250 -7.97 3.71 -1.16
CA ASN A 250 -9.07 4.01 -2.09
C ASN A 250 -10.30 3.11 -1.87
N SER A 251 -10.10 1.81 -1.67
CA SER A 251 -11.19 0.88 -1.38
C SER A 251 -11.88 1.23 -0.06
N PHE A 252 -11.10 1.55 0.98
CA PHE A 252 -11.65 1.93 2.27
C PHE A 252 -12.39 3.28 2.20
N ALA A 253 -11.87 4.25 1.44
CA ALA A 253 -12.57 5.50 1.18
C ALA A 253 -13.93 5.27 0.49
N VAL A 254 -13.99 4.40 -0.51
CA VAL A 254 -15.27 4.04 -1.14
C VAL A 254 -16.21 3.39 -0.14
N ALA A 255 -15.73 2.45 0.68
CA ALA A 255 -16.53 1.82 1.72
C ALA A 255 -17.08 2.83 2.74
N HIS A 256 -16.26 3.83 3.11
CA HIS A 256 -16.65 4.96 3.96
C HIS A 256 -17.75 5.81 3.30
N TYR A 257 -17.54 6.25 2.05
CA TYR A 257 -18.40 7.25 1.40
C TYR A 257 -19.69 6.69 0.79
N THR A 258 -19.70 5.43 0.38
CA THR A 258 -20.84 4.85 -0.36
C THR A 258 -21.83 4.11 0.53
N ARG A 259 -21.56 4.07 1.84
CA ARG A 259 -22.43 3.41 2.82
C ARG A 259 -23.81 4.07 2.84
N THR A 260 -24.84 3.23 2.95
CA THR A 260 -26.23 3.67 3.06
C THR A 260 -26.90 2.95 4.24
N GLY A 261 -27.32 3.72 5.26
CA GLY A 261 -28.05 3.20 6.42
C GLY A 261 -27.35 2.09 7.22
N ASN A 262 -28.13 1.14 7.72
CA ASN A 262 -27.71 0.01 8.56
C ASN A 262 -27.00 -1.12 7.79
N SER A 263 -26.30 -0.84 6.69
CA SER A 263 -25.57 -1.88 5.97
C SER A 263 -24.54 -2.53 6.92
N SER A 264 -24.75 -3.79 7.28
CA SER A 264 -23.88 -4.56 8.18
C SER A 264 -22.68 -5.19 7.47
N GLY A 265 -22.45 -4.82 6.20
CA GLY A 265 -21.35 -5.33 5.39
C GLY A 265 -20.03 -5.14 6.10
N ARG A 266 -19.39 -6.25 6.46
CA ARG A 266 -18.01 -6.24 6.94
C ARG A 266 -17.12 -5.88 5.75
N SER A 267 -16.47 -4.73 5.80
CA SER A 267 -15.37 -4.40 4.89
C SER A 267 -14.07 -4.87 5.55
N SER A 268 -13.32 -5.72 4.85
CA SER A 268 -11.96 -6.11 5.24
C SER A 268 -10.94 -5.01 4.94
N ASP A 269 -11.35 -3.90 4.31
CA ASP A 269 -10.44 -2.82 3.89
C ASP A 269 -9.75 -2.16 5.07
N ARG A 270 -10.42 -2.02 6.23
CA ARG A 270 -9.78 -1.51 7.45
C ARG A 270 -8.63 -2.41 7.91
N HIS A 271 -8.89 -3.72 7.96
CA HIS A 271 -7.89 -4.70 8.37
C HIS A 271 -6.71 -4.66 7.41
N ALA A 272 -7.00 -4.72 6.11
CA ALA A 272 -5.99 -4.60 5.07
C ALA A 272 -5.16 -3.33 5.26
N LEU A 273 -5.80 -2.16 5.35
CA LEU A 273 -5.11 -0.89 5.51
C LEU A 273 -4.18 -0.87 6.73
N LEU A 274 -4.63 -1.37 7.89
CA LEU A 274 -3.80 -1.51 9.08
C LEU A 274 -2.63 -2.48 8.88
N THR A 275 -2.86 -3.61 8.20
CA THR A 275 -1.80 -4.58 7.87
C THR A 275 -0.74 -3.94 6.97
N TYR A 276 -1.14 -3.16 5.96
CA TYR A 276 -0.20 -2.46 5.08
C TYR A 276 0.57 -1.36 5.81
N LEU A 277 -0.06 -0.60 6.71
CA LEU A 277 0.66 0.36 7.56
C LEU A 277 1.75 -0.35 8.37
N TRP A 278 1.42 -1.46 9.02
CA TRP A 278 2.37 -2.24 9.82
C TRP A 278 3.51 -2.79 8.96
N TRP A 279 3.22 -3.29 7.75
CA TRP A 279 4.24 -3.77 6.82
C TRP A 279 5.13 -2.65 6.29
N VAL A 280 4.58 -1.46 6.01
CA VAL A 280 5.36 -0.30 5.58
C VAL A 280 6.36 0.10 6.65
N GLU A 281 5.94 0.24 7.92
CA GLU A 281 6.86 0.58 9.01
C GLU A 281 7.97 -0.46 9.19
N ARG A 282 7.61 -1.76 9.14
CA ARG A 282 8.58 -2.85 9.20
C ARG A 282 9.56 -2.81 8.04
N TYR A 283 9.08 -2.53 6.84
CA TYR A 283 9.92 -2.40 5.65
C TYR A 283 10.90 -1.23 5.81
N LEU A 284 10.41 -0.06 6.25
CA LEU A 284 11.24 1.12 6.52
C LEU A 284 12.34 0.83 7.55
N ARG A 285 11.97 0.17 8.66
CA ARG A 285 12.94 -0.29 9.67
C ARG A 285 13.97 -1.25 9.08
N LYS A 286 13.51 -2.23 8.29
CA LYS A 286 14.37 -3.24 7.68
C LYS A 286 15.38 -2.62 6.73
N ILE A 287 14.96 -1.70 5.86
CA ILE A 287 15.91 -1.00 4.98
C ILE A 287 16.85 -0.08 5.76
N ARG A 288 16.41 0.53 6.87
CA ARG A 288 17.29 1.33 7.73
C ARG A 288 18.42 0.50 8.33
N VAL A 289 18.13 -0.74 8.75
CA VAL A 289 19.08 -1.64 9.40
C VAL A 289 19.94 -2.39 8.40
N GLU A 290 19.33 -2.95 7.35
CA GLU A 290 19.98 -3.92 6.45
C GLU A 290 20.44 -3.28 5.13
N GLN A 291 19.79 -2.20 4.69
CA GLN A 291 20.04 -1.53 3.40
C GLN A 291 20.26 -0.02 3.58
N PRO A 292 21.27 0.44 4.34
CA PRO A 292 21.42 1.84 4.72
C PRO A 292 21.54 2.81 3.52
N ALA A 293 22.04 2.34 2.36
CA ALA A 293 22.05 3.14 1.13
C ALA A 293 20.63 3.38 0.58
N GLN A 294 19.77 2.37 0.63
CA GLN A 294 18.36 2.46 0.26
C GLN A 294 17.60 3.40 1.20
N HIS A 295 17.81 3.25 2.51
CA HIS A 295 17.23 4.15 3.50
C HIS A 295 17.70 5.61 3.31
N LYS A 296 19.00 5.83 3.04
CA LYS A 296 19.52 7.16 2.74
C LYS A 296 18.85 7.75 1.50
N TYR A 297 18.72 6.97 0.42
CA TYR A 297 18.02 7.40 -0.79
C TYR A 297 16.60 7.87 -0.49
N LEU A 298 15.85 7.11 0.33
CA LEU A 298 14.52 7.50 0.78
C LEU A 298 14.53 8.83 1.56
N LEU A 299 15.48 9.01 2.49
CA LEU A 299 15.60 10.24 3.29
C LEU A 299 16.14 11.45 2.51
N ASP A 300 16.78 11.25 1.35
CA ASP A 300 17.21 12.35 0.49
C ASP A 300 16.15 12.70 -0.58
N ASN A 301 15.21 11.78 -0.86
CA ASN A 301 14.25 11.93 -1.95
C ASN A 301 12.92 12.53 -1.48
N ARG A 302 12.71 13.81 -1.80
CA ARG A 302 11.48 14.55 -1.47
C ARG A 302 10.20 13.91 -2.01
N ALA A 303 10.23 13.36 -3.23
CA ALA A 303 9.03 12.75 -3.82
C ALA A 303 8.60 11.49 -3.05
N TRP A 304 9.55 10.66 -2.61
CA TRP A 304 9.24 9.50 -1.77
C TRP A 304 8.76 9.90 -0.37
N GLN A 305 9.36 10.93 0.23
CA GLN A 305 8.89 11.46 1.52
C GLN A 305 7.47 11.96 1.44
N ASP A 306 7.17 12.80 0.45
CA ASP A 306 5.83 13.34 0.24
C ASP A 306 4.83 12.23 -0.02
N LEU A 307 5.16 11.24 -0.86
CA LEU A 307 4.30 10.10 -1.13
C LEU A 307 3.97 9.29 0.14
N VAL A 308 4.99 8.82 0.86
CA VAL A 308 4.80 7.96 2.04
C VAL A 308 4.05 8.71 3.14
N LEU A 309 4.44 9.96 3.42
CA LEU A 309 3.78 10.77 4.43
C LEU A 309 2.33 11.07 4.05
N SER A 310 2.04 11.43 2.79
CA SER A 310 0.66 11.68 2.34
C SER A 310 -0.24 10.46 2.51
N LEU A 311 0.25 9.28 2.12
CA LEU A 311 -0.46 8.01 2.29
C LEU A 311 -0.67 7.67 3.77
N TRP A 312 0.35 7.92 4.60
CA TRP A 312 0.28 7.74 6.05
C TRP A 312 -0.84 8.57 6.66
N GLY A 313 -0.83 9.87 6.38
CA GLY A 313 -1.87 10.81 6.77
C GLY A 313 -3.27 10.37 6.40
N ARG A 314 -3.47 10.10 5.11
CA ARG A 314 -4.75 9.61 4.57
C ARG A 314 -5.26 8.35 5.21
N SER A 315 -4.36 7.40 5.48
CA SER A 315 -4.75 6.16 6.12
C SER A 315 -5.39 6.44 7.48
N TRP A 316 -4.76 7.27 8.30
CA TRP A 316 -5.27 7.64 9.62
C TRP A 316 -6.56 8.46 9.58
N VAL A 317 -6.78 9.26 8.53
CA VAL A 317 -8.06 9.97 8.31
C VAL A 317 -9.23 8.99 8.26
N TYR A 318 -9.12 7.98 7.40
CA TYR A 318 -10.19 6.99 7.27
C TYR A 318 -10.21 6.05 8.48
N LEU A 319 -9.06 5.70 9.05
CA LEU A 319 -8.99 4.83 10.24
C LEU A 319 -9.55 5.47 11.51
N LYS A 320 -9.68 6.81 11.56
CA LYS A 320 -10.42 7.50 12.63
C LYS A 320 -11.91 7.16 12.61
N THR A 321 -12.44 6.79 11.45
CA THR A 321 -13.87 6.50 11.32
C THR A 321 -14.12 5.08 11.81
N ASP A 322 -14.82 4.97 12.94
CA ASP A 322 -15.28 3.72 13.51
C ASP A 322 -16.66 3.39 12.91
N PHE A 323 -16.78 2.23 12.29
CA PHE A 323 -18.00 1.78 11.67
C PHE A 323 -18.49 0.47 12.29
N PRO A 324 -19.78 0.35 12.63
CA PRO A 324 -20.36 -0.92 13.07
C PRO A 324 -20.10 -2.03 12.05
N GLY A 325 -19.65 -3.20 12.52
CA GLY A 325 -19.35 -4.36 11.68
C GLY A 325 -17.90 -4.49 11.20
N MET A 326 -16.96 -3.69 11.73
CA MET A 326 -15.53 -3.89 11.46
C MET A 326 -15.02 -5.24 12.00
N GLU A 327 -13.99 -5.77 11.35
CA GLU A 327 -13.42 -7.05 11.74
C GLU A 327 -12.86 -7.00 13.17
N PRO A 328 -13.16 -8.00 14.02
CA PRO A 328 -12.69 -8.06 15.41
C PRO A 328 -11.17 -7.93 15.55
N ASP A 329 -10.43 -8.43 14.56
CA ASP A 329 -8.96 -8.49 14.58
C ASP A 329 -8.31 -7.12 14.34
N SER A 330 -9.05 -6.10 13.90
CA SER A 330 -8.50 -4.77 13.56
C SER A 330 -7.86 -4.07 14.78
N GLY A 331 -8.37 -4.33 16.00
CA GLY A 331 -7.79 -3.79 17.23
C GLY A 331 -6.36 -4.29 17.46
N GLN A 332 -6.14 -5.60 17.25
CA GLN A 332 -4.84 -6.23 17.41
C GLN A 332 -3.81 -5.67 16.41
N VAL A 333 -4.20 -5.44 15.15
CA VAL A 333 -3.29 -4.85 14.16
C VAL A 333 -3.04 -3.37 14.46
N THR A 334 -4.02 -2.64 14.99
CA THR A 334 -3.84 -1.24 15.40
C THR A 334 -2.75 -1.10 16.47
N GLU A 335 -2.70 -2.02 17.43
CA GLU A 335 -1.63 -2.07 18.45
C GLU A 335 -0.25 -2.32 17.83
N LEU A 336 -0.17 -3.15 16.78
CA LEU A 336 1.07 -3.41 16.05
C LEU A 336 1.60 -2.17 15.33
N VAL A 337 0.73 -1.42 14.64
CA VAL A 337 1.08 -0.16 13.95
C VAL A 337 1.53 0.91 14.94
N ARG A 338 0.97 0.92 16.16
CA ARG A 338 1.27 1.96 17.16
C ARG A 338 2.52 1.69 17.99
N GLN A 339 3.33 0.70 17.63
CA GLN A 339 4.54 0.41 18.38
C GLN A 339 5.55 1.56 18.23
N PRO A 340 6.08 2.13 19.33
CA PRO A 340 6.93 3.33 19.26
C PRO A 340 8.14 3.19 18.33
N HIS A 341 8.78 2.01 18.32
CA HIS A 341 9.96 1.77 17.48
C HIS A 341 9.66 1.55 15.99
N LEU A 342 8.39 1.42 15.62
CA LEU A 342 7.92 1.38 14.23
C LEU A 342 7.46 2.78 13.80
N LEU A 343 6.74 3.49 14.67
CA LEU A 343 6.38 4.89 14.46
C LEU A 343 7.59 5.82 14.29
N ASP A 344 8.72 5.49 14.91
CA ASP A 344 9.99 6.19 14.69
C ASP A 344 10.40 6.24 13.20
N GLU A 345 10.03 5.24 12.40
CA GLU A 345 10.36 5.20 10.97
C GLU A 345 9.62 6.29 10.19
N ILE A 346 8.37 6.58 10.58
CA ILE A 346 7.63 7.74 10.07
C ILE A 346 8.26 9.04 10.57
N GLN A 347 8.74 9.07 11.82
CA GLN A 347 9.40 10.26 12.36
C GLN A 347 10.74 10.56 11.67
N TYR A 348 11.50 9.57 11.22
CA TYR A 348 12.69 9.79 10.38
C TYR A 348 12.32 10.47 9.06
N LEU A 349 11.23 10.04 8.41
CA LEU A 349 10.72 10.68 7.19
C LEU A 349 10.28 12.12 7.43
N ARG A 350 9.53 12.39 8.51
CA ARG A 350 9.12 13.76 8.89
C ARG A 350 10.33 14.66 9.12
N THR A 351 11.33 14.16 9.85
CA THR A 351 12.56 14.89 10.15
C THR A 351 13.34 15.20 8.88
N ALA A 352 13.54 14.20 8.02
CA ALA A 352 14.16 14.38 6.71
C ALA A 352 13.37 15.37 5.84
N ARG A 353 12.03 15.34 5.93
CA ARG A 353 11.12 16.25 5.24
C ARG A 353 11.22 17.71 5.69
N GLY A 354 11.85 17.95 6.84
CA GLY A 354 11.95 19.27 7.48
C GLY A 354 10.70 19.63 8.29
N CYS A 355 9.89 18.65 8.67
CA CYS A 355 8.73 18.88 9.51
C CYS A 355 9.18 19.15 10.94
N THR A 356 8.84 20.33 11.45
CA THR A 356 9.21 20.82 12.78
C THR A 356 7.93 21.15 13.56
N ASN A 357 7.98 21.03 14.89
CA ASN A 357 6.85 21.30 15.79
C ASN A 357 5.60 20.44 15.45
N PRO A 358 5.70 19.11 15.59
CA PRO A 358 4.62 18.23 15.18
C PRO A 358 3.35 18.54 15.98
N GLN A 359 2.25 18.75 15.28
CA GLN A 359 0.94 18.97 15.88
C GLN A 359 0.02 17.83 15.48
N GLU A 360 -0.43 17.07 16.47
CA GLU A 360 -1.31 15.95 16.20
C GLU A 360 -2.62 16.44 15.58
N LEU A 361 -2.92 15.95 14.37
CA LEU A 361 -4.16 16.27 13.67
C LEU A 361 -5.37 15.64 14.36
N TYR A 362 -5.16 14.53 15.08
CA TYR A 362 -6.16 13.70 15.75
C TYR A 362 -5.76 13.40 17.19
N PRO A 363 -5.81 14.39 18.10
CA PRO A 363 -5.46 14.19 19.51
C PRO A 363 -6.40 13.22 20.23
#